data_AF-A0A6H0RX16-F1
#
_entry.id   AF-A0A6H0RX16-F1
#
_cell.length_a   1.000
_cell.length_b   1.000
_cell.length_c   1.000
_cell.angle_alpha   90.00
_cell.angle_beta   90.00
_cell.angle_gamma   90.00
#
_symmetry.space_group_name_H-M   'P 1'
#
loop_
_entity.id
_entity.type
_entity.pdbx_description
1 polymer ?
#
loop_
_entity_poly.entity_id
_entity_poly.type
_entity_poly.pdbx_seq_one_letter_code
_entity_poly.pdbx_strand_id
1 'polypeptide(L)'
;MRTDRAQDRERAAMLSIAAVSAMIIGYLLVFTVLRDPNMTDKLMNGAAPPGTDVAGIRASAVGGFIAVLGGWAAAVGTRRVIPILLALLASVPFAPLALFALALAF
;
A
#
# COMPACT_ATOMS: atom_id res chain seq x y z
N MET A 1 23.43 14.18 -25.28
CA MET A 1 23.11 15.26 -24.32
C MET A 1 21.65 15.74 -24.35
N ARG A 2 21.00 16.04 -25.49
CA ARG A 2 19.57 16.43 -25.50
C ARG A 2 18.61 15.22 -25.38
N THR A 3 19.03 14.05 -25.87
CA THR A 3 18.32 12.76 -25.81
C THR A 3 18.25 12.19 -24.40
N ASP A 4 19.33 12.31 -23.61
CA ASP A 4 19.43 11.74 -22.27
C ASP A 4 18.40 12.35 -21.31
N ARG A 5 18.17 13.67 -21.39
CA ARG A 5 17.18 14.37 -20.56
C ARG A 5 15.73 14.00 -20.88
N ALA A 6 15.44 13.65 -22.13
CA ALA A 6 14.10 13.20 -22.53
C ALA A 6 13.82 11.81 -21.95
N GLN A 7 14.79 10.91 -22.08
CA GLN A 7 14.73 9.55 -21.54
C GLN A 7 14.63 9.54 -20.00
N ASP A 8 15.37 10.40 -19.30
CA ASP A 8 15.27 10.55 -17.85
C ASP A 8 13.89 11.09 -17.41
N ARG A 9 13.33 12.03 -18.19
CA ARG A 9 12.01 12.59 -17.91
C ARG A 9 10.91 11.55 -18.08
N GLU A 10 11.00 10.70 -19.10
CA GLU A 10 10.06 9.62 -19.37
C GLU A 10 10.13 8.52 -18.31
N ARG A 11 11.33 8.08 -17.93
CA ARG A 11 11.54 7.14 -16.81
C ARG A 11 10.97 7.67 -15.50
N ALA A 12 11.21 8.93 -15.18
CA ALA A 12 10.64 9.56 -13.99
C ALA A 12 9.11 9.62 -14.04
N ALA A 13 8.51 9.81 -15.22
CA ALA A 13 7.06 9.77 -15.39
C ALA A 13 6.52 8.35 -15.14
N MET A 14 7.12 7.32 -15.75
CA MET A 14 6.72 5.92 -15.53
C MET A 14 6.83 5.53 -14.05
N LEU A 15 7.93 5.89 -13.39
CA LEU A 15 8.13 5.63 -11.96
C LEU A 15 7.12 6.38 -11.09
N SER A 16 6.73 7.60 -11.46
CA SER A 16 5.67 8.33 -10.73
C SER A 16 4.30 7.67 -10.87
N ILE A 17 3.96 7.16 -12.06
CA ILE A 17 2.70 6.43 -12.29
C ILE A 17 2.72 5.13 -11.51
N ALA A 18 3.83 4.38 -11.56
CA ALA A 18 4.01 3.16 -10.78
C ALA A 18 3.86 3.42 -9.28
N ALA A 19 4.45 4.52 -8.77
CA ALA A 19 4.34 4.91 -7.38
C ALA A 19 2.88 5.14 -6.95
N VAL A 20 2.12 5.90 -7.75
CA VAL A 20 0.72 6.20 -7.48
C VAL A 20 -0.12 4.93 -7.55
N SER A 21 0.01 4.13 -8.62
CA SER A 21 -0.73 2.87 -8.77
C SER A 21 -0.47 1.90 -7.63
N ALA A 22 0.80 1.75 -7.23
CA ALA A 22 1.18 0.88 -6.12
C ALA A 22 0.59 1.36 -4.78
N MET A 23 0.57 2.66 -4.53
CA MET A 23 -0.09 3.20 -3.33
C MET A 23 -1.60 2.98 -3.34
N ILE A 24 -2.28 3.16 -4.49
CA ILE A 24 -3.72 2.90 -4.61
C ILE A 24 -4.02 1.43 -4.33
N ILE A 25 -3.28 0.52 -4.95
CA ILE A 25 -3.43 -0.93 -4.73
C ILE A 25 -3.19 -1.26 -3.25
N GLY A 26 -2.14 -0.71 -2.66
CA GLY A 26 -1.84 -0.89 -1.25
C GLY A 26 -2.99 -0.46 -0.33
N TYR A 27 -3.56 0.71 -0.60
CA TYR A 27 -4.72 1.22 0.12
C TYR A 27 -5.95 0.32 -0.01
N LEU A 28 -6.25 -0.13 -1.22
CA LEU A 28 -7.39 -1.01 -1.48
C LEU A 28 -7.25 -2.33 -0.74
N LEU A 29 -6.06 -2.95 -0.78
CA LEU A 29 -5.79 -4.22 -0.11
C LEU A 29 -5.85 -4.12 1.43
N VAL A 30 -5.38 -3.01 2.02
CA VAL A 30 -5.56 -2.78 3.46
C VAL A 30 -7.03 -2.53 3.79
N PHE A 31 -7.74 -1.78 2.95
CA PHE A 31 -9.14 -1.46 3.17
C PHE A 31 -10.07 -2.68 3.08
N THR A 32 -9.76 -3.68 2.23
CA THR A 32 -10.53 -4.93 2.20
C THR A 32 -10.46 -5.66 3.54
N VAL A 33 -9.27 -5.71 4.17
CA VAL A 33 -9.10 -6.31 5.50
C VAL A 33 -9.89 -5.57 6.56
N LEU A 34 -9.83 -4.23 6.55
CA LEU A 34 -10.49 -3.39 7.55
C LEU A 34 -12.01 -3.37 7.41
N ARG A 35 -12.54 -3.59 6.19
CA ARG A 35 -13.98 -3.61 5.92
C ARG A 35 -14.59 -5.00 6.11
N ASP A 36 -13.78 -6.04 6.33
CA ASP A 36 -14.29 -7.39 6.52
C ASP A 36 -15.08 -7.49 7.84
N PRO A 37 -16.38 -7.82 7.80
CA PRO A 37 -17.19 -7.97 9.01
C PRO A 37 -16.65 -9.07 9.93
N ASN A 38 -16.02 -10.12 9.39
CA ASN A 38 -15.42 -11.20 10.17
C ASN A 38 -14.22 -10.72 11.00
N MET A 39 -13.52 -9.68 10.54
CA MET A 39 -12.44 -9.04 11.31
C MET A 39 -12.98 -8.21 12.47
N THR A 40 -14.18 -7.63 12.31
CA THR A 40 -14.90 -6.98 13.41
C THR A 40 -15.33 -8.00 14.46
N ASP A 41 -15.87 -9.15 14.03
CA ASP A 41 -16.22 -10.24 14.94
C ASP A 41 -14.98 -10.81 15.65
N LYS A 42 -13.83 -10.89 14.96
CA LYS A 42 -12.55 -11.28 15.59
C LYS A 42 -12.13 -10.29 16.68
N LEU A 43 -12.33 -8.98 16.48
CA LEU A 43 -12.05 -7.96 17.50
C LEU A 43 -12.97 -8.08 18.71
N MET A 44 -14.26 -8.35 18.49
CA MET A 44 -15.25 -8.41 19.56
C MET A 44 -15.20 -9.73 20.35
N ASN A 45 -14.95 -10.85 19.67
CA ASN A 45 -15.03 -12.20 20.24
C ASN A 45 -13.65 -12.86 20.45
N GLY A 46 -12.56 -12.20 20.02
CA GLY A 46 -11.18 -12.69 20.15
C GLY A 46 -10.80 -13.82 19.19
N ALA A 47 -11.75 -14.36 18.41
CA ALA A 47 -11.53 -15.44 17.46
C ALA A 47 -12.23 -15.16 16.12
N ALA A 48 -11.58 -15.55 15.02
CA ALA A 48 -12.19 -15.44 13.70
C ALA A 48 -13.36 -16.44 13.58
N PRO A 49 -14.52 -16.02 13.06
CA PRO A 49 -15.66 -16.90 12.83
C PRO A 49 -15.30 -18.13 11.96
N PRO A 50 -15.93 -19.29 12.17
CA PRO A 50 -15.76 -20.45 11.31
C PRO A 50 -16.08 -20.11 9.84
N GLY A 51 -15.20 -20.49 8.91
CA GLY A 51 -15.36 -20.21 7.47
C GLY A 51 -14.77 -18.87 7.00
N THR A 52 -14.15 -18.09 7.89
CA THR A 52 -13.42 -16.88 7.52
C THR A 52 -12.19 -17.23 6.67
N ASP A 53 -12.00 -16.55 5.54
CA ASP A 53 -10.79 -16.69 4.71
C ASP A 53 -9.59 -15.93 5.33
N VAL A 54 -9.04 -16.51 6.40
CA VAL A 54 -7.89 -15.94 7.12
C VAL A 54 -6.66 -15.85 6.20
N ALA A 55 -6.51 -16.78 5.26
CA ALA A 55 -5.39 -16.79 4.32
C ALA A 55 -5.47 -15.61 3.35
N GLY A 56 -6.64 -15.36 2.75
CA GLY A 56 -6.88 -14.21 1.87
C GLY A 56 -6.74 -12.87 2.59
N ILE A 57 -7.18 -12.78 3.85
CA ILE A 57 -7.04 -11.57 4.67
C ILE A 57 -5.56 -11.29 4.98
N ARG A 58 -4.78 -12.31 5.36
CA ARG A 58 -3.33 -12.18 5.56
C ARG A 58 -2.61 -11.80 4.28
N ALA A 59 -2.94 -12.43 3.16
CA ALA A 59 -2.36 -12.11 1.86
C ALA A 59 -2.66 -10.65 1.46
N SER A 60 -3.87 -10.17 1.72
CA SER A 60 -4.26 -8.78 1.46
C SER A 60 -3.51 -7.80 2.36
N ALA A 61 -3.39 -8.09 3.67
CA ALA A 61 -2.66 -7.23 4.60
C ALA A 61 -1.17 -7.12 4.24
N VAL A 62 -0.51 -8.25 4.00
CA VAL A 62 0.91 -8.29 3.61
C VAL A 62 1.12 -7.69 2.22
N GLY A 63 0.26 -8.04 1.26
CA GLY A 63 0.30 -7.51 -0.10
C GLY A 63 0.13 -5.99 -0.14
N GLY A 64 -0.77 -5.45 0.68
CA GLY A 64 -0.97 -4.02 0.81
C GLY A 64 0.27 -3.29 1.32
N PHE A 65 0.94 -3.87 2.32
CA PHE A 65 2.18 -3.33 2.88
C PHE A 65 3.32 -3.32 1.85
N ILE A 66 3.52 -4.45 1.16
CA ILE A 66 4.55 -4.58 0.11
C ILE A 66 4.28 -3.62 -1.05
N ALA A 67 3.02 -3.47 -1.47
CA ALA A 67 2.64 -2.55 -2.54
C ALA A 67 3.00 -1.10 -2.20
N VAL A 68 2.72 -0.65 -0.97
CA VAL A 68 3.10 0.70 -0.54
C VAL A 68 4.62 0.89 -0.46
N LEU A 69 5.36 -0.10 0.02
CA LEU A 69 6.84 -0.06 -0.01
C LEU A 69 7.38 0.05 -1.45
N GLY A 70 6.80 -0.70 -2.38
CA GLY A 70 7.11 -0.61 -3.81
C GLY A 70 6.81 0.77 -4.38
N GLY A 71 5.68 1.37 -3.97
CA GLY A 71 5.31 2.73 -4.36
C GLY A 71 6.30 3.78 -3.84
N TRP A 72 6.78 3.61 -2.61
CA TRP A 72 7.84 4.42 -2.02
C TRP A 72 9.17 4.31 -2.76
N ALA A 73 9.59 3.09 -3.07
CA ALA A 73 10.82 2.84 -3.83
C ALA A 73 10.75 3.49 -5.22
N ALA A 74 9.59 3.41 -5.89
CA ALA A 74 9.35 4.06 -7.17
C ALA A 74 9.38 5.60 -7.04
N ALA A 75 8.76 6.17 -6.02
CA ALA A 75 8.75 7.61 -5.75
C ALA A 75 10.16 8.15 -5.50
N VAL A 76 10.96 7.49 -4.66
CA VAL A 76 12.38 7.84 -4.42
C VAL A 76 13.21 7.67 -5.68
N GLY A 77 12.94 6.62 -6.45
CA GLY A 77 13.58 6.34 -7.74
C GLY A 77 13.40 7.45 -8.78
N THR A 78 12.32 8.24 -8.71
CA THR A 78 12.14 9.41 -9.58
C THR A 78 13.18 10.51 -9.35
N ARG A 79 13.84 10.54 -8.18
CA ARG A 79 14.74 11.61 -7.72
C ARG A 79 14.12 13.01 -7.79
N ARG A 80 12.79 13.10 -7.76
CA ARG A 80 12.04 14.37 -7.77
C ARG A 80 11.39 14.60 -6.42
N VAL A 81 11.37 15.86 -5.98
CA VAL A 81 10.83 16.23 -4.67
C VAL A 81 9.31 16.03 -4.61
N ILE A 82 8.56 16.38 -5.66
CA ILE A 82 7.09 16.32 -5.66
C ILE A 82 6.56 14.88 -5.43
N PRO A 83 6.99 13.84 -6.18
CA PRO A 83 6.54 12.47 -5.92
C PRO A 83 6.90 11.96 -4.52
N ILE A 84 8.07 12.33 -4.01
CA ILE A 84 8.52 11.94 -2.66
C ILE A 84 7.62 12.56 -1.59
N LEU A 85 7.30 13.85 -1.71
CA LEU A 85 6.39 14.53 -0.78
C LEU A 85 4.99 13.92 -0.81
N LEU A 86 4.48 13.58 -2.00
CA LEU A 86 3.18 12.92 -2.14
C LEU A 86 3.18 11.53 -1.47
N ALA A 87 4.24 10.74 -1.65
CA ALA A 87 4.39 9.44 -0.98
C ALA A 87 4.44 9.59 0.55
N LEU A 88 5.16 10.59 1.05
CA LEU A 88 5.18 10.93 2.49
C LEU A 88 3.78 11.27 3.01
N LEU A 89 3.08 12.19 2.35
CA LEU A 89 1.72 12.60 2.72
C LEU A 89 0.74 11.44 2.73
N ALA A 90 0.79 10.57 1.72
CA ALA A 90 -0.05 9.39 1.63
C ALA A 90 0.29 8.31 2.67
N SER A 91 1.53 8.30 3.19
CA SER A 91 1.97 7.33 4.20
C SER A 91 1.47 7.65 5.60
N VAL A 92 1.24 8.93 5.91
CA VAL A 92 0.74 9.37 7.23
C VAL A 92 -0.56 8.67 7.63
N PRO A 93 -1.62 8.67 6.79
CA PRO A 93 -2.84 7.92 7.11
C PRO A 93 -2.72 6.41 6.89
N PHE A 94 -1.82 5.96 6.00
CA PHE A 94 -1.66 4.54 5.69
C PHE A 94 -0.99 3.76 6.81
N ALA A 95 0.03 4.31 7.46
CA ALA A 95 0.79 3.62 8.51
C ALA A 95 -0.08 3.04 9.63
N PRO A 96 -0.99 3.80 10.28
CA PRO A 96 -1.85 3.24 11.32
C PRO A 96 -2.84 2.20 10.77
N LEU A 97 -3.40 2.43 9.57
CA LEU A 97 -4.33 1.50 8.93
C LEU A 97 -3.67 0.16 8.60
N ALA A 98 -2.45 0.20 8.08
CA ALA A 98 -1.69 -0.99 7.73
C ALA A 98 -1.29 -1.79 8.98
N LEU A 99 -0.85 -1.10 10.04
CA LEU A 99 -0.54 -1.75 11.32
C LEU A 99 -1.78 -2.43 11.93
N PHE A 100 -2.93 -1.74 11.89
CA PHE A 100 -4.18 -2.29 12.40
C PHE A 100 -4.66 -3.48 11.58
N ALA A 101 -4.58 -3.41 10.24
CA ALA A 101 -4.89 -4.53 9.36
C ALA A 101 -3.95 -5.72 9.59
N LEU A 102 -2.66 -5.48 9.85
CA LEU A 102 -1.70 -6.55 10.19
C LEU A 102 -2.05 -7.20 11.53
N ALA A 103 -2.35 -6.41 12.56
CA ALA A 103 -2.75 -6.91 13.88
C ALA A 103 -4.08 -7.69 13.84
N LEU A 104 -4.99 -7.29 12.96
CA LEU A 104 -6.22 -8.04 12.69
C LEU A 104 -5.96 -9.35 11.98
N ALA A 105 -5.05 -9.35 10.99
CA ALA A 105 -4.75 -10.51 10.18
C ALA A 105 -4.01 -11.63 10.94
N PHE A 106 -3.22 -11.28 11.96
CA PHE A 106 -2.44 -12.22 12.78
C PHE A 106 -2.99 -12.26 14.19
#